data_AF-A0A382EVU2-F1
#
_entry.id   AF-A0A382EVU2-F1
#
_cell.length_a   1.000
_cell.length_b   1.000
_cell.length_c   1.000
_cell.angle_alpha   90.00
_cell.angle_beta   90.00
_cell.angle_gamma   90.00
#
_symmetry.space_group_name_H-M   'P 1'
#
loop_
_entity.id
_entity.type
_entity.pdbx_description
1 polymer ?
#
loop_
_entity_poly.entity_id
_entity_poly.type
_entity_poly.pdbx_seq_one_letter_code
_entity_poly.pdbx_strand_id
1 'polypeptide(L)'
;MKLIIRTISFLFIAVFLNFSYSETLPIEDYDEISENIFWNDLYPGGGWSLYCGYRFENALTANEEHLFVIEHIYPIRQMLEFLNCESRRQCRLKKNSKFIRMEADMQNLYPAWQDASVARRNRAYGMVDGESWRFDNCDFERSL
;
A
#
# COMPACT_ATOMS: atom_id res chain seq x y z
N MET A 1 23.72 -41.32 34.34
CA MET A 1 22.30 -41.21 33.90
C MET A 1 21.59 -39.95 34.39
N LYS A 2 21.60 -39.63 35.70
CA LYS A 2 20.95 -38.40 36.24
C LYS A 2 21.49 -37.07 35.67
N LEU A 3 22.79 -37.02 35.35
CA LEU A 3 23.43 -35.81 34.80
C LEU A 3 22.99 -35.52 33.35
N ILE A 4 22.89 -36.57 32.52
CA ILE A 4 22.43 -36.52 31.11
C ILE A 4 20.95 -36.14 31.04
N ILE A 5 20.11 -36.71 31.93
CA ILE A 5 18.69 -36.36 32.02
C ILE A 5 18.51 -34.88 32.39
N ARG A 6 19.34 -34.35 33.31
CA ARG A 6 19.34 -32.92 33.67
C ARG A 6 19.75 -32.01 32.52
N THR A 7 20.75 -32.40 31.72
CA THR A 7 21.20 -31.60 30.57
C THR A 7 20.14 -31.59 29.46
N ILE A 8 19.51 -32.73 29.18
CA ILE A 8 18.41 -32.83 28.21
C ILE A 8 17.19 -31.99 28.66
N SER A 9 16.83 -32.01 29.94
CA SER A 9 15.76 -31.14 30.47
C SER A 9 16.07 -29.65 30.35
N PHE A 10 17.32 -29.23 30.57
CA PHE A 10 17.72 -27.83 30.39
C PHE A 10 17.68 -27.39 28.93
N LEU A 11 18.08 -28.26 28.00
CA LEU A 11 18.06 -28.00 26.57
C LEU A 11 16.62 -27.89 26.04
N PHE A 12 15.70 -28.70 26.56
CA PHE A 12 14.27 -28.62 26.21
C PHE A 12 13.63 -27.30 26.66
N ILE A 13 13.96 -26.79 27.85
CA ILE A 13 13.43 -25.51 28.37
C ILE A 13 13.92 -24.32 27.53
N ALA A 14 15.18 -24.34 27.09
CA ALA A 14 15.74 -23.27 26.24
C ALA A 14 15.08 -23.21 24.84
N VAL A 15 14.63 -24.34 24.31
CA VAL A 15 13.92 -24.39 23.01
C VAL A 15 12.49 -23.84 23.12
N PHE A 16 11.78 -24.09 24.24
CA PHE A 16 10.44 -23.53 24.45
C PHE A 16 10.43 -22.01 24.67
N LEU A 17 11.51 -21.41 25.19
CA LEU A 17 11.61 -19.96 25.40
C LEU A 17 11.88 -19.17 24.10
N ASN A 18 12.21 -19.85 23.00
CA ASN A 18 12.35 -19.25 21.67
C ASN A 18 11.14 -19.50 20.78
N PHE A 19 9.98 -19.87 21.35
CA PHE A 19 8.71 -19.75 20.63
C PHE A 19 8.47 -18.25 20.42
N SER A 20 9.00 -17.71 19.33
CA SER A 20 8.65 -16.38 18.86
C SER A 20 7.13 -16.37 18.72
N TYR A 21 6.47 -15.58 19.56
CA TYR A 21 5.11 -15.17 19.27
C TYR A 21 5.17 -14.53 17.88
N SER A 22 4.52 -15.16 16.90
CA SER A 22 4.17 -14.45 15.68
C SER A 22 3.23 -13.34 16.15
N GLU A 23 3.75 -12.14 16.38
CA GLU A 23 2.91 -10.97 16.56
C GLU A 23 2.07 -10.84 15.29
N THR A 24 0.82 -11.25 15.38
CA THR A 24 -0.18 -10.76 14.44
C THR A 24 -0.33 -9.30 14.80
N LEU A 25 0.45 -8.44 14.15
CA LEU A 25 0.19 -7.00 14.17
C LEU A 25 -1.30 -6.82 13.88
N PRO A 26 -1.99 -5.90 14.60
CA PRO A 26 -3.37 -5.59 14.29
C PRO A 26 -3.47 -5.33 12.79
N ILE A 27 -4.49 -5.92 12.14
CA ILE A 27 -4.69 -5.71 10.70
C ILE A 27 -4.90 -4.21 10.53
N GLU A 28 -3.89 -3.53 10.00
CA GLU A 28 -3.97 -2.11 9.72
C GLU A 28 -5.12 -1.90 8.74
N ASP A 29 -6.02 -0.98 9.10
CA ASP A 29 -7.14 -0.60 8.25
C ASP A 29 -6.70 0.53 7.34
N TYR A 30 -7.11 0.50 6.08
CA TYR A 30 -6.70 1.52 5.12
C TYR A 30 -7.14 2.91 5.56
N ASP A 31 -8.30 3.03 6.20
CA ASP A 31 -8.84 4.33 6.61
C ASP A 31 -7.89 4.98 7.64
N GLU A 32 -7.43 4.22 8.64
CA GLU A 32 -6.40 4.64 9.60
C GLU A 32 -5.09 5.05 8.92
N ILE A 33 -4.60 4.23 7.99
CA ILE A 33 -3.38 4.54 7.25
C ILE A 33 -3.55 5.82 6.45
N SER A 34 -4.64 5.96 5.71
CA SER A 34 -4.85 7.08 4.80
C SER A 34 -5.08 8.41 5.53
N GLU A 35 -5.75 8.39 6.68
CA GLU A 35 -6.12 9.60 7.41
C GLU A 35 -5.05 10.01 8.42
N ASN A 36 -4.43 9.04 9.10
CA ASN A 36 -3.57 9.30 10.25
C ASN A 36 -2.08 9.09 9.97
N ILE A 37 -1.70 8.10 9.17
CA ILE A 37 -0.28 7.69 9.04
C ILE A 37 0.35 8.23 7.74
N PHE A 38 -0.29 8.01 6.60
CA PHE A 38 0.29 8.21 5.28
C PHE A 38 0.74 9.65 5.07
N TRP A 39 -0.14 10.61 5.36
CA TRP A 39 0.17 12.02 5.15
C TRP A 39 0.90 12.66 6.32
N ASN A 40 0.60 12.25 7.56
CA ASN A 40 1.14 12.92 8.74
C ASN A 40 2.48 12.35 9.20
N ASP A 41 2.69 11.03 9.08
CA ASP A 41 3.87 10.36 9.61
C ASP A 41 4.85 9.96 8.50
N LEU A 42 4.34 9.46 7.36
CA LEU A 42 5.18 9.02 6.26
C LEU A 42 5.61 10.17 5.33
N TYR A 43 4.71 11.13 5.04
CA TYR A 43 5.00 12.31 4.21
C TYR A 43 4.78 13.66 4.95
N PRO A 44 5.31 13.87 6.17
CA PRO A 44 5.05 15.05 6.99
C PRO A 44 5.49 16.37 6.34
N GLY A 45 6.61 16.34 5.59
CA GLY A 45 7.15 17.49 4.84
C GLY A 45 6.78 17.45 3.35
N GLY A 46 5.74 16.68 3.03
CA GLY A 46 5.33 16.37 1.67
C GLY A 46 6.34 15.50 0.93
N GLY A 47 6.29 15.51 -0.39
CA GLY A 47 7.12 14.63 -1.23
C GLY A 47 7.09 15.02 -2.69
N TRP A 48 7.28 14.02 -3.54
CA TRP A 48 7.18 14.11 -4.99
C TRP A 48 6.14 13.10 -5.46
N SER A 49 5.28 13.47 -6.41
CA SER A 49 4.26 12.56 -6.92
C SER A 49 4.87 11.43 -7.75
N LEU A 50 4.27 10.24 -7.67
CA LEU A 50 4.77 9.01 -8.24
C LEU A 50 5.07 9.09 -9.74
N TYR A 51 4.16 9.67 -10.51
CA TYR A 51 4.22 9.63 -11.98
C TYR A 51 4.94 10.84 -12.58
N CYS A 52 4.52 12.04 -12.21
CA CYS A 52 4.99 13.27 -12.85
C CYS A 52 6.05 14.02 -12.04
N GLY A 53 6.41 13.54 -10.85
CA GLY A 53 7.42 14.20 -10.02
C GLY A 53 7.04 15.63 -9.65
N TYR A 54 5.76 15.91 -9.41
CA TYR A 54 5.33 17.21 -8.89
C TYR A 54 5.56 17.25 -7.38
N ARG A 55 6.20 18.33 -6.91
CA ARG A 55 6.41 18.58 -5.48
C ARG A 55 5.06 18.82 -4.81
N PHE A 56 4.90 18.33 -3.59
CA PHE A 56 3.84 18.71 -2.66
C PHE A 56 4.45 18.97 -1.28
N GLU A 57 3.87 19.88 -0.49
CA GLU A 57 4.48 20.34 0.76
C GLU A 57 3.85 19.74 2.02
N ASN A 58 2.52 19.54 2.04
CA ASN A 58 1.82 18.71 3.02
C ASN A 58 0.43 18.35 2.45
N ALA A 59 -0.30 17.43 3.10
CA ALA A 59 -1.61 16.98 2.60
C ALA A 59 -2.73 18.04 2.63
N LEU A 60 -2.51 19.16 3.32
CA LEU A 60 -3.46 20.28 3.40
C LEU A 60 -3.16 21.36 2.36
N THR A 61 -1.91 21.47 1.89
CA THR A 61 -1.53 22.28 0.74
C THR A 61 -1.62 21.46 -0.53
N ALA A 62 -2.84 21.37 -1.07
CA ALA A 62 -2.95 21.39 -2.52
C ALA A 62 -2.06 22.54 -3.02
N ASN A 63 -1.06 22.23 -3.84
CA ASN A 63 -0.51 23.29 -4.68
C ASN A 63 -1.68 23.77 -5.55
N GLU A 64 -1.83 25.07 -5.75
CA GLU A 64 -2.99 25.64 -6.47
C GLU A 64 -3.21 24.99 -7.85
N GLU A 65 -2.18 24.37 -8.42
CA GLU A 65 -2.18 23.70 -9.71
C GLU A 65 -2.44 22.18 -9.66
N HIS A 66 -2.11 21.48 -8.57
CA HIS A 66 -2.12 20.00 -8.53
C HIS A 66 -2.74 19.45 -7.25
N LEU A 67 -3.76 18.60 -7.41
CA LEU A 67 -4.35 17.80 -6.34
C LEU A 67 -3.63 16.45 -6.21
N PHE A 68 -3.32 16.05 -4.98
CA PHE A 68 -2.61 14.80 -4.70
C PHE A 68 -3.52 13.79 -3.98
N VAL A 69 -3.41 12.52 -4.36
CA VAL A 69 -4.18 11.39 -3.83
C VAL A 69 -3.26 10.23 -3.48
N ILE A 70 -3.77 9.25 -2.73
CA ILE A 70 -3.07 7.99 -2.49
C ILE A 70 -3.39 7.04 -3.66
N GLU A 71 -2.35 6.62 -4.37
CA GLU A 71 -2.41 5.65 -5.46
C GLU A 71 -2.02 4.27 -4.96
N HIS A 72 -2.84 3.26 -5.31
CA HIS A 72 -2.47 1.85 -5.22
C HIS A 72 -1.74 1.40 -6.50
N ILE A 73 -0.43 1.13 -6.43
CA ILE A 73 0.36 0.67 -7.60
C ILE A 73 -0.25 -0.62 -8.19
N TYR A 74 -0.49 -1.61 -7.32
CA TYR A 74 -1.34 -2.75 -7.58
C TYR A 74 -2.80 -2.33 -7.31
N PRO A 75 -3.64 -2.14 -8.35
CA PRO A 75 -4.95 -1.54 -8.18
C PRO A 75 -5.89 -2.40 -7.35
N ILE A 76 -6.77 -1.74 -6.60
CA ILE A 76 -7.87 -2.37 -5.86
C ILE A 76 -8.67 -3.35 -6.75
N ARG A 77 -8.86 -3.04 -8.04
CA ARG A 77 -9.57 -3.95 -8.96
C ARG A 77 -8.97 -5.36 -9.02
N GLN A 78 -7.64 -5.48 -9.06
CA GLN A 78 -6.98 -6.79 -9.07
C GLN A 78 -7.20 -7.53 -7.75
N MET A 79 -7.19 -6.82 -6.62
CA MET A 79 -7.51 -7.39 -5.31
C MET A 79 -8.95 -7.90 -5.24
N LEU A 80 -9.90 -7.15 -5.79
CA LEU A 80 -11.31 -7.51 -5.83
C LEU A 80 -11.55 -8.75 -6.70
N GLU A 81 -10.94 -8.80 -7.88
CA GLU A 81 -11.00 -9.94 -8.80
C GLU A 81 -10.39 -11.20 -8.14
N PHE A 82 -9.22 -11.08 -7.51
CA PHE A 82 -8.57 -12.19 -6.80
C PHE A 82 -9.42 -12.76 -5.67
N LEU A 83 -10.16 -11.91 -4.95
CA LEU A 83 -11.00 -12.31 -3.82
C LEU A 83 -12.47 -12.56 -4.17
N ASN A 84 -12.84 -12.47 -5.46
CA ASN A 84 -14.22 -12.56 -5.92
C ASN A 84 -15.18 -11.59 -5.18
N CYS A 85 -14.74 -10.34 -5.01
CA CYS A 85 -15.54 -9.25 -4.45
C CYS A 85 -16.15 -8.39 -5.56
N GLU A 86 -17.42 -8.02 -5.43
CA GLU A 86 -18.13 -7.18 -6.42
C GLU A 86 -17.76 -5.70 -6.28
N SER A 87 -17.44 -5.26 -5.07
CA SER A 87 -17.00 -3.88 -4.80
C SER A 87 -16.12 -3.80 -3.57
N ARG A 88 -15.32 -2.72 -3.50
CA ARG A 88 -14.54 -2.32 -2.32
C ARG A 88 -15.39 -2.33 -1.05
N ARG A 89 -16.55 -1.66 -1.10
CA ARG A 89 -17.51 -1.58 0.03
C ARG A 89 -17.98 -2.97 0.46
N GLN A 90 -18.38 -3.82 -0.48
CA GLN A 90 -18.83 -5.17 -0.16
C GLN A 90 -17.70 -5.99 0.51
N CYS A 91 -16.48 -5.91 -0.01
CA CYS A 91 -15.32 -6.64 0.52
C CYS A 91 -14.99 -6.21 1.97
N ARG A 92 -15.05 -4.89 2.24
CA ARG A 92 -14.91 -4.33 3.60
C ARG A 92 -16.05 -4.76 4.53
N LEU A 93 -17.31 -4.66 4.10
CA LEU A 93 -18.47 -5.07 4.91
C LEU A 93 -18.47 -6.56 5.27
N LYS A 94 -17.93 -7.41 4.38
CA LYS A 94 -17.70 -8.84 4.64
C LYS A 94 -16.54 -9.10 5.61
N LYS A 95 -15.82 -8.06 6.05
CA LYS A 95 -14.62 -8.16 6.90
C LYS A 95 -13.59 -9.13 6.35
N ASN A 96 -13.38 -9.13 5.04
CA ASN A 96 -12.40 -10.02 4.41
C ASN A 96 -10.98 -9.59 4.82
N SER A 97 -10.37 -10.34 5.73
CA SER A 97 -9.05 -9.99 6.30
C SER A 97 -7.93 -9.90 5.26
N LYS A 98 -7.99 -10.70 4.19
CA LYS A 98 -7.02 -10.60 3.08
C LYS A 98 -7.19 -9.29 2.32
N PHE A 99 -8.44 -8.88 2.05
CA PHE A 99 -8.73 -7.63 1.38
C PHE A 99 -8.20 -6.45 2.18
N ILE A 100 -8.57 -6.38 3.48
CA ILE A 100 -8.16 -5.28 4.37
C ILE A 100 -6.63 -5.19 4.40
N ARG A 101 -5.93 -6.31 4.57
CA ARG A 101 -4.46 -6.34 4.56
C ARG A 101 -3.84 -5.86 3.23
N MET A 102 -4.37 -6.30 2.08
CA MET A 102 -3.84 -5.87 0.78
C MET A 102 -4.11 -4.39 0.49
N GLU A 103 -5.30 -3.93 0.89
CA GLU A 103 -5.73 -2.55 0.71
C GLU A 103 -4.88 -1.58 1.54
N ALA A 104 -4.55 -1.98 2.77
CA ALA A 104 -3.77 -1.22 3.73
C ALA A 104 -2.24 -1.43 3.60
N ASP A 105 -1.77 -2.17 2.61
CA ASP A 105 -0.33 -2.38 2.46
C ASP A 105 0.39 -1.09 2.06
N MET A 106 1.10 -0.45 3.00
CA MET A 106 1.82 0.81 2.75
C MET A 106 2.89 0.70 1.65
N GLN A 107 3.41 -0.50 1.35
CA GLN A 107 4.34 -0.69 0.23
C GLN A 107 3.65 -0.57 -1.13
N ASN A 108 2.33 -0.54 -1.14
CA ASN A 108 1.50 -0.35 -2.33
C ASN A 108 0.89 1.05 -2.41
N LEU A 109 1.12 1.93 -1.43
CA LEU A 109 0.52 3.27 -1.36
C LEU A 109 1.55 4.36 -1.68
N TYR A 110 1.25 5.23 -2.65
CA TYR A 110 2.14 6.31 -3.06
C TYR A 110 1.38 7.61 -3.33
N PRO A 111 1.99 8.78 -3.05
CA PRO A 111 1.37 10.06 -3.40
C PRO A 111 1.39 10.21 -4.92
N ALA A 112 0.23 10.47 -5.53
CA ALA A 112 0.11 10.67 -6.97
C ALA A 112 -0.69 11.93 -7.29
N TRP A 113 -0.36 12.59 -8.40
CA TRP A 113 -1.24 13.62 -8.95
C TRP A 113 -2.56 12.97 -9.40
N GLN A 114 -3.68 13.57 -8.99
CA GLN A 114 -5.01 13.02 -9.18
C GLN A 114 -5.32 12.72 -10.66
N ASP A 115 -4.97 13.61 -11.59
CA ASP A 115 -5.30 13.39 -13.00
C ASP A 115 -4.52 12.21 -13.59
N ALA A 116 -3.26 12.02 -13.18
CA ALA A 116 -2.47 10.85 -13.57
C ALA A 116 -3.02 9.55 -12.97
N SER A 117 -3.43 9.55 -11.69
CA SER A 117 -4.11 8.42 -11.05
C SER A 117 -5.41 8.05 -11.79
N VAL A 118 -6.25 9.05 -12.10
CA VAL A 118 -7.50 8.88 -12.85
C VAL A 118 -7.23 8.42 -14.29
N ALA A 119 -6.17 8.90 -14.93
CA ALA A 119 -5.77 8.43 -16.25
C ALA A 119 -5.36 6.96 -16.21
N ARG A 120 -4.54 6.56 -15.22
CA ARG A 120 -4.06 5.19 -15.05
C ARG A 120 -5.18 4.19 -14.77
N ARG A 121 -6.14 4.54 -13.89
CA ARG A 121 -7.26 3.67 -13.49
C ARG A 121 -6.75 2.30 -13.03
N ASN A 122 -7.19 1.23 -13.69
CA ASN A 122 -6.87 -0.16 -13.41
C ASN A 122 -6.07 -0.80 -14.56
N ARG A 123 -5.43 0.02 -15.41
CA ARG A 123 -4.62 -0.47 -16.53
C ARG A 123 -3.33 -1.09 -15.97
N ALA A 124 -2.85 -2.13 -16.63
CA ALA A 124 -1.54 -2.69 -16.34
C ALA A 124 -0.44 -1.72 -16.82
N TYR A 125 0.69 -1.71 -16.12
CA TYR A 125 1.90 -1.06 -16.62
C TYR A 125 2.49 -1.88 -17.76
N GLY A 126 3.19 -1.22 -18.67
CA GLY A 126 3.87 -1.82 -19.79
C GLY A 126 4.42 -0.75 -20.72
N MET A 127 5.19 -1.17 -21.71
CA MET A 127 5.58 -0.29 -22.81
C MET A 127 4.36 0.01 -23.67
N VAL A 128 4.20 1.26 -24.06
CA VAL A 128 3.21 1.71 -25.03
C VAL A 128 3.95 2.05 -26.32
N ASP A 129 3.36 1.74 -27.46
CA ASP A 129 3.98 2.07 -28.75
C ASP A 129 3.84 3.57 -29.07
N GLY A 130 4.93 4.18 -29.51
CA GLY A 130 4.99 5.60 -29.87
C GLY A 130 5.37 6.51 -28.71
N GLU A 131 5.29 7.82 -28.93
CA GLU A 131 5.50 8.87 -27.92
C GLU A 131 4.27 9.79 -27.98
N SER A 132 3.38 9.64 -27.00
CA SER A 132 2.11 10.36 -26.92
C SER A 132 1.80 10.70 -25.47
N TRP A 133 2.47 11.75 -24.98
CA TRP A 133 2.28 12.24 -23.63
C TRP A 133 0.85 12.70 -23.41
N ARG A 134 0.27 12.24 -22.31
CA ARG A 134 -1.10 12.62 -21.94
C ARG A 134 -1.17 14.00 -21.29
N PHE A 135 -0.07 14.45 -20.69
CA PHE A 135 0.03 15.69 -19.94
C PHE A 135 1.27 16.47 -20.38
N ASP A 136 1.14 17.79 -20.43
CA ASP A 136 2.27 18.65 -20.78
C ASP A 136 3.35 18.59 -19.68
N ASN A 137 4.61 18.46 -20.08
CA ASN A 137 5.77 18.35 -19.17
C ASN A 137 5.71 17.18 -18.18
N CYS A 138 4.92 16.15 -18.47
CA CYS A 138 4.94 14.88 -17.76
C CYS A 138 4.87 13.74 -18.78
N ASP A 139 5.95 12.96 -18.86
CA ASP A 139 6.08 11.78 -19.72
C ASP A 139 5.25 10.61 -19.17
N PHE A 140 3.94 10.83 -19.08
CA PHE A 140 2.95 9.84 -18.69
C PHE A 140 2.13 9.47 -19.91
N GLU A 141 2.13 8.18 -20.22
CA GLU A 141 1.48 7.64 -21.40
C GLU A 141 0.43 6.59 -21.06
N ARG A 142 -0.53 6.42 -21.97
CA ARG A 142 -1.57 5.40 -21.83
C ARG A 142 -2.09 4.97 -23.20
N SER A 143 -2.07 3.66 -23.46
CA SER A 143 -2.82 3.08 -24.58
C SER A 143 -4.32 3.42 -24.46
N LEU A 144 -4.97 3.78 -25.56
CA LEU A 144 -6.36 4.25 -25.58
C LEU A 144 -7.35 3.29 -24.88
#